data_AF-A0A1S2RA82-F1
#
_entry.id   AF-A0A1S2RA82-F1
#
_cell.length_a   1.000
_cell.length_b   1.000
_cell.length_c   1.000
_cell.angle_alpha   90.00
_cell.angle_beta   90.00
_cell.angle_gamma   90.00
#
_symmetry.space_group_name_H-M   'P 1'
#
loop_
_entity.id
_entity.type
_entity.pdbx_description
1 polymer ?
#
loop_
_entity_poly.entity_id
_entity_poly.type
_entity_poly.pdbx_seq_one_letter_code
_entity_poly.pdbx_strand_id
1 'polypeptide(L)'
;MLKKSSFLGLVAATISIGLWLLLNFFNPYSNETNNGTTLISLCMIVLPAITAIISYFTSRKLLMLIAFIWSLPLSLYMLMTPGIFLLFGITSFCYLFSYILMRKKQGLLE
;
A
#
# COMPACT_ATOMS: atom_id res chain seq x y z
N MET A 1 -14.95 -7.53 -14.19
CA MET A 1 -15.01 -8.46 -13.03
C MET A 1 -13.76 -8.47 -12.13
N LEU A 2 -12.55 -8.24 -12.67
CA LEU A 2 -11.30 -8.07 -11.88
C LEU A 2 -11.30 -6.84 -10.97
N LYS A 3 -12.01 -5.76 -11.35
CA LYS A 3 -12.21 -4.55 -10.53
C LYS A 3 -12.76 -4.83 -9.13
N LYS A 4 -13.64 -5.82 -8.97
CA LYS A 4 -14.16 -6.23 -7.65
C LYS A 4 -13.04 -6.86 -6.81
N SER A 5 -12.17 -7.66 -7.44
CA SER A 5 -11.03 -8.31 -6.78
C SER A 5 -9.93 -7.32 -6.41
N SER A 6 -9.75 -6.26 -7.19
CA SER A 6 -8.76 -5.21 -6.94
C SER A 6 -9.24 -4.07 -6.03
N PHE A 7 -10.52 -4.06 -5.66
CA PHE A 7 -11.11 -3.00 -4.83
C PHE A 7 -10.47 -2.93 -3.44
N LEU A 8 -10.13 -4.07 -2.84
CA LEU A 8 -9.43 -4.10 -1.56
C LEU A 8 -8.07 -3.40 -1.64
N GLY A 9 -7.30 -3.64 -2.72
CA GLY A 9 -6.01 -2.98 -2.95
C GLY A 9 -6.16 -1.48 -3.17
N LEU A 10 -7.23 -1.03 -3.83
CA LEU A 10 -7.54 0.40 -3.99
C LEU A 10 -7.80 1.07 -2.64
N VAL A 11 -8.68 0.50 -1.82
CA VAL A 11 -9.01 1.05 -0.50
C VAL A 11 -7.76 1.08 0.40
N ALA A 12 -6.98 0.00 0.39
CA ALA A 12 -5.72 -0.06 1.14
C ALA A 12 -4.73 1.03 0.69
N ALA A 13 -4.62 1.30 -0.62
CA ALA A 13 -3.75 2.34 -1.15
C ALA A 13 -4.19 3.74 -0.72
N THR A 14 -5.49 4.04 -0.78
CA THR A 14 -6.04 5.31 -0.32
C THR A 14 -5.80 5.51 1.18
N ILE A 15 -6.03 4.47 2.00
CA ILE A 15 -5.74 4.51 3.44
C ILE A 15 -4.24 4.73 3.68
N SER A 16 -3.37 4.02 2.96
CA SER A 16 -1.92 4.15 3.11
C SER A 16 -1.43 5.57 2.80
N ILE A 17 -1.96 6.22 1.76
CA ILE A 17 -1.63 7.61 1.43
C ILE A 17 -2.18 8.55 2.51
N GLY A 18 -3.42 8.34 2.96
CA GLY A 18 -4.02 9.14 4.03
C GLY A 18 -3.24 9.07 5.35
N LEU A 19 -2.83 7.88 5.76
CA LEU A 19 -1.97 7.67 6.93
C LEU A 19 -0.61 8.35 6.76
N TRP A 20 0.00 8.24 5.58
CA TRP A 20 1.28 8.88 5.31
C TRP A 20 1.19 10.42 5.41
N LEU A 21 0.13 11.02 4.86
CA LEU A 21 -0.14 12.45 4.99
C LEU A 21 -0.35 12.86 6.45
N LEU A 22 -1.17 12.13 7.19
CA LEU A 22 -1.45 12.42 8.60
C LEU A 22 -0.18 12.35 9.45
N LEU A 23 0.65 11.32 9.25
CA LEU A 23 1.85 11.08 10.06
C LEU A 23 3.08 11.90 9.64
N ASN A 24 3.09 12.51 8.45
CA ASN A 24 4.18 13.43 8.08
C ASN A 24 3.85 14.89 8.42
N PHE A 25 2.59 15.31 8.30
CA PHE A 25 2.19 16.72 8.45
C PHE A 25 1.44 17.03 9.74
N PHE A 26 0.82 16.03 10.37
CA PHE A 26 0.00 16.18 11.57
C PHE A 26 0.43 15.19 12.67
N ASN A 27 1.72 14.84 12.72
CA ASN A 27 2.21 13.80 13.61
C ASN A 27 2.12 14.22 15.10
N PRO A 28 1.28 13.59 15.94
CA PRO A 28 1.28 13.89 17.37
C PRO A 28 2.47 13.27 18.09
N TYR A 29 3.23 12.38 17.43
CA TYR A 29 4.34 11.61 18.01
C TYR A 29 5.72 12.24 17.77
N SER A 30 5.83 13.30 16.97
CA SER A 30 7.10 13.97 16.70
C SER A 30 6.91 15.45 16.40
N ASN A 31 7.74 16.30 17.00
CA ASN A 31 7.72 17.75 16.75
C ASN A 31 8.60 18.18 15.56
N GLU A 32 9.32 17.24 14.94
CA GLU A 32 10.33 17.50 13.92
C GLU A 32 10.00 16.71 12.64
N THR A 33 9.75 17.40 11.53
CA THR A 33 9.65 16.76 10.21
C THR A 33 11.07 16.55 9.66
N ASN A 34 11.52 15.30 9.66
CA ASN A 34 12.80 14.95 9.05
C ASN A 34 12.63 14.72 7.53
N ASN A 35 13.16 15.64 6.72
CA ASN A 35 13.09 15.58 5.25
C ASN A 35 13.59 14.24 4.67
N GLY A 36 14.60 13.61 5.27
CA GLY A 36 15.11 12.31 4.84
C GLY A 36 14.08 11.20 5.03
N THR A 37 13.45 11.14 6.20
CA THR A 37 12.40 10.16 6.52
C THR A 37 11.17 10.36 5.64
N THR A 38 10.77 11.61 5.40
CA THR A 38 9.65 11.94 4.50
C THR A 38 9.94 11.47 3.07
N LEU A 39 11.14 11.70 2.54
CA LEU A 39 11.50 11.27 1.19
C LEU A 39 11.56 9.75 1.05
N ILE A 40 12.17 9.06 2.02
CA ILE A 40 12.24 7.59 2.02
C ILE A 40 10.83 6.99 2.08
N SER A 41 9.98 7.48 2.98
CA SER A 41 8.61 6.97 3.14
C SER A 41 7.72 7.33 1.95
N LEU A 42 7.93 8.46 1.27
CA LEU A 42 7.28 8.75 -0.01
C LEU A 42 7.62 7.68 -1.05
N CYS A 43 8.90 7.37 -1.20
CA CYS A 43 9.36 6.37 -2.16
C CYS A 43 8.90 4.94 -1.85
N MET A 44 8.83 4.58 -0.56
CA MET A 44 8.55 3.21 -0.11
C MET A 44 7.09 2.96 0.30
N ILE A 45 6.26 3.99 0.47
CA ILE A 45 4.83 3.86 0.81
C ILE A 45 3.95 4.50 -0.26
N VAL A 46 4.20 5.77 -0.61
CA VAL A 46 3.30 6.53 -1.49
C VAL A 46 3.42 6.05 -2.94
N LEU A 47 4.63 5.91 -3.48
CA LEU A 47 4.82 5.39 -4.84
C LEU A 47 4.24 3.97 -5.04
N PRO A 48 4.46 3.00 -4.14
CA PRO A 48 3.78 1.71 -4.26
C PRO A 48 2.26 1.81 -4.11
N ALA A 49 1.73 2.67 -3.24
CA ALA A 49 0.29 2.90 -3.14
C ALA A 49 -0.30 3.46 -4.46
N ILE A 50 0.37 4.43 -5.09
CA ILE A 50 -0.01 4.93 -6.42
C ILE A 50 0.03 3.78 -7.45
N THR A 51 1.05 2.92 -7.39
CA THR A 51 1.16 1.76 -8.27
C THR A 51 -0.01 0.77 -8.08
N ALA A 52 -0.47 0.56 -6.84
CA ALA A 52 -1.67 -0.23 -6.54
C ALA A 52 -2.95 0.41 -7.10
N ILE A 53 -3.07 1.75 -7.04
CA ILE A 53 -4.19 2.49 -7.66
C ILE A 53 -4.17 2.32 -9.18
N ILE A 54 -3.00 2.47 -9.82
CA ILE A 54 -2.84 2.26 -11.27
C ILE A 54 -3.19 0.81 -11.64
N SER A 55 -2.80 -0.16 -10.82
CA SER A 55 -3.18 -1.57 -11.00
C SER A 55 -4.71 -1.76 -11.03
N TYR A 56 -5.44 -1.08 -10.15
CA TYR A 56 -6.90 -1.12 -10.14
C TYR A 56 -7.50 -0.61 -11.46
N PHE A 57 -7.06 0.57 -11.93
CA PHE A 57 -7.60 1.17 -13.16
C PHE A 57 -7.23 0.39 -14.42
N THR A 58 -6.00 -0.13 -14.48
CA THR A 58 -5.51 -0.91 -15.62
C THR A 58 -5.87 -2.39 -15.56
N SER A 59 -6.44 -2.86 -14.45
CA SER A 59 -6.70 -4.28 -14.15
C SER A 59 -5.46 -5.19 -14.29
N ARG A 60 -4.25 -4.64 -14.15
CA ARG A 60 -2.99 -5.38 -14.28
C ARG A 60 -2.53 -5.96 -12.95
N LYS A 61 -2.73 -7.26 -12.74
CA LYS A 61 -2.34 -7.97 -11.49
C LYS A 61 -0.86 -7.80 -11.13
N LEU A 62 0.04 -7.78 -12.12
CA LEU A 62 1.47 -7.62 -11.85
C LEU A 62 1.82 -6.29 -11.19
N LEU A 63 1.10 -5.20 -11.50
CA LEU A 63 1.29 -3.91 -10.84
C LEU A 63 0.91 -3.97 -9.36
N MET A 64 -0.14 -4.73 -9.01
CA MET A 64 -0.52 -4.95 -7.60
C MET A 64 0.57 -5.72 -6.84
N LEU A 65 1.19 -6.72 -7.49
CA LEU A 65 2.30 -7.46 -6.91
C LEU A 65 3.54 -6.58 -6.74
N ILE A 66 3.86 -5.73 -7.72
CA ILE A 66 4.95 -4.77 -7.64
C ILE A 66 4.73 -3.81 -6.48
N ALA A 67 3.51 -3.27 -6.32
CA ALA A 67 3.17 -2.41 -5.18
C ALA A 67 3.39 -3.11 -3.83
N PHE A 68 3.02 -4.39 -3.72
CA PHE A 68 3.29 -5.19 -2.52
C PHE A 68 4.80 -5.34 -2.28
N ILE A 69 5.56 -5.90 -3.23
CA ILE A 69 6.99 -6.19 -3.06
C ILE A 69 7.77 -4.91 -2.74
N TRP A 70 7.43 -3.82 -3.40
CA TRP A 70 8.07 -2.53 -3.19
C TRP A 70 7.77 -1.96 -1.80
N SER A 71 6.51 -1.97 -1.36
CA SER A 71 6.16 -1.47 -0.02
C SER A 71 6.60 -2.37 1.13
N LEU A 72 6.86 -3.65 0.86
CA LEU A 72 7.05 -4.69 1.88
C LEU A 72 8.16 -4.39 2.89
N PRO A 73 9.39 -3.95 2.52
CA PRO A 73 10.47 -3.78 3.49
C PRO A 73 10.12 -2.75 4.58
N LEU A 74 9.61 -1.59 4.19
CA LEU A 74 9.25 -0.54 5.14
C LEU A 74 7.94 -0.86 5.87
N SER A 75 6.96 -1.44 5.17
CA SER A 75 5.68 -1.81 5.79
C SER A 75 5.83 -2.92 6.82
N LEU A 76 6.76 -3.86 6.60
CA LEU A 76 7.08 -4.92 7.56
C LEU A 76 7.76 -4.35 8.80
N TYR A 77 8.69 -3.41 8.63
CA TYR A 77 9.28 -2.66 9.74
C TYR A 77 8.20 -1.94 10.56
N MET A 78 7.29 -1.23 9.90
CA MET A 78 6.18 -0.52 10.57
C MET A 78 5.14 -1.46 11.19
N LEU A 79 4.99 -2.69 10.69
CA LEU A 79 4.14 -3.70 11.31
C LEU A 79 4.65 -4.14 12.68
N MET A 80 5.97 -4.12 12.86
CA MET A 80 6.62 -4.48 14.12
C MET A 80 6.65 -3.32 15.12
N THR A 81 6.19 -2.12 14.74
CA THR A 81 6.09 -0.99 15.65
C THR A 81 4.65 -0.86 16.20
N PRO A 82 4.49 -0.46 17.48
CA PRO A 82 3.18 -0.34 18.08
C PRO A 82 2.40 0.86 17.52
N GLY A 83 1.07 0.79 17.66
CA GLY A 83 0.18 1.90 17.34
C GLY A 83 -0.19 2.00 15.86
N ILE A 84 -0.44 3.23 15.39
CA ILE A 84 -1.01 3.49 14.07
C ILE A 84 -0.11 3.05 12.90
N PHE A 85 1.21 2.93 13.13
CA PHE A 85 2.17 2.51 12.12
C PHE A 85 1.94 1.08 11.63
N LEU A 86 1.39 0.20 12.48
CA LEU A 86 1.08 -1.19 12.11
C LEU A 86 0.12 -1.28 10.91
N LEU A 87 -0.71 -0.25 10.71
CA LEU A 87 -1.66 -0.18 9.61
C LEU A 87 -0.98 -0.16 8.24
N PHE A 88 0.25 0.35 8.13
CA PHE A 88 1.01 0.27 6.86
C PHE A 88 1.35 -1.17 6.49
N GLY A 89 1.65 -2.02 7.48
CA GLY A 89 1.80 -3.45 7.27
C GLY A 89 0.50 -4.08 6.78
N ILE A 90 -0.62 -3.77 7.43
CA ILE A 90 -1.94 -4.28 7.04
C ILE A 90 -2.31 -3.86 5.61
N THR A 91 -2.13 -2.58 5.24
CA THR A 91 -2.44 -2.11 3.88
C THR A 91 -1.54 -2.77 2.83
N SER A 92 -0.26 -3.00 3.15
CA SER A 92 0.65 -3.77 2.27
C SER A 92 0.15 -5.20 2.05
N PHE A 93 -0.24 -5.92 3.11
CA PHE A 93 -0.82 -7.26 2.98
C PHE A 93 -2.14 -7.27 2.19
N CYS A 94 -2.96 -6.22 2.28
CA CYS A 94 -4.15 -6.07 1.44
C CYS A 94 -3.81 -6.01 -0.06
N TYR A 95 -2.65 -5.47 -0.47
CA TYR A 95 -2.18 -5.56 -1.86
C TYR A 95 -1.92 -7.01 -2.27
N LEU A 96 -1.29 -7.81 -1.40
CA LEU A 96 -1.04 -9.23 -1.66
C LEU A 96 -2.37 -10.01 -1.78
N PHE A 97 -3.31 -9.81 -0.85
CA PHE A 97 -4.63 -10.43 -0.93
C PHE A 97 -5.37 -10.04 -2.21
N SER A 98 -5.34 -8.76 -2.56
CA SER A 98 -5.90 -8.24 -3.81
C SER A 98 -5.27 -8.91 -5.04
N TYR A 99 -3.94 -9.06 -5.07
CA TYR A 99 -3.24 -9.77 -6.13
C TYR A 99 -3.68 -11.25 -6.25
N ILE A 100 -3.77 -11.98 -5.14
CA ILE A 100 -4.20 -13.39 -5.13
C ILE A 100 -5.63 -13.52 -5.67
N LEU A 101 -6.53 -12.63 -5.25
CA LEU A 101 -7.92 -12.58 -5.75
C LEU A 101 -7.99 -12.26 -7.25
N MET A 102 -7.15 -11.35 -7.74
CA MET A 102 -7.06 -11.05 -9.17
C MET A 102 -6.53 -12.25 -9.95
N ARG A 103 -5.50 -12.94 -9.44
CA ARG A 103 -4.90 -14.13 -10.07
C ARG A 103 -5.90 -15.28 -10.19
N LYS A 104 -6.58 -15.62 -9.09
CA LYS A 104 -7.60 -16.68 -9.05
C LYS A 104 -8.72 -16.42 -10.06
N LYS A 105 -9.11 -15.15 -10.23
CA LYS A 105 -10.19 -14.79 -11.14
C LYS A 105 -9.78 -14.82 -12.61
N GLN A 106 -8.55 -14.46 -12.93
CA GLN A 106 -8.06 -14.54 -14.30
C GLN A 106 -7.97 -16.00 -14.78
N GLY A 107 -7.51 -16.92 -13.93
CA GLY A 107 -7.48 -18.36 -14.27
C GLY A 107 -8.85 -19.03 -14.33
N LEU A 108 -9.94 -18.34 -13.99
CA LEU A 108 -11.32 -18.81 -14.22
C LEU A 108 -11.89 -18.33 -15.58
N LEU A 109 -11.19 -17.43 -16.27
CA LEU A 109 -11.58 -16.85 -17.55
C LEU A 109 -10.73 -17.37 -18.72
N GLU A 110 -9.65 -18.11 -18.39
CA GLU A 110 -8.77 -18.84 -19.31
C GLU A 110 -9.25 -20.30 -19.38
#